data_AF-A0A9W9IRZ5-F1
#
_entry.id   AF-A0A9W9IRZ5-F1
#
_cell.length_a   1.000
_cell.length_b   1.000
_cell.length_c   1.000
_cell.angle_alpha   90.00
_cell.angle_beta   90.00
_cell.angle_gamma   90.00
#
_symmetry.space_group_name_H-M   'P 1'
#
loop_
_entity.id
_entity.type
_entity.pdbx_description
1 polymer ?
#
loop_
_entity_poly.entity_id
_entity_poly.type
_entity_poly.pdbx_seq_one_letter_code
_entity_poly.pdbx_strand_id
1 'polypeptide(L)'
;MALITDGQLFTSFPASAYIVFSYLKSQLQALAAKPTENPVEATEQFYLKHVDDKRDHLMVDEELNIIGIIDWQMARVVPAGEAFGPSLVTAEMGGIYNGRSSLIVHDLALAHFLKAKGAAGLADIMKTLPLIRGIWTAFGVDKDTEWKSWKVDMLGKHTHDERLKHILDTSEAGP
;
A
#
# COMPACT_ATOMS: atom_id res chain seq x y z
N MET A 1 -12.98 0.98 13.53
CA MET A 1 -11.94 0.81 14.58
C MET A 1 -12.43 -0.03 15.76
N ALA A 2 -13.74 -0.12 16.06
CA ALA A 2 -14.28 -1.01 17.10
C ALA A 2 -13.88 -2.49 16.91
N LEU A 3 -13.96 -3.02 15.68
CA LEU A 3 -13.52 -4.40 15.40
C LEU A 3 -12.05 -4.69 15.73
N ILE A 4 -11.18 -3.66 15.74
CA ILE A 4 -9.77 -3.81 16.15
C ILE A 4 -9.67 -3.80 17.68
N THR A 5 -10.40 -2.89 18.35
CA THR A 5 -10.42 -2.80 19.82
C THR A 5 -11.04 -4.04 20.47
N ASP A 6 -11.98 -4.67 19.77
CA ASP A 6 -12.70 -5.85 20.25
C ASP A 6 -11.94 -7.15 19.92
N GLY A 7 -10.74 -7.07 19.34
CA GLY A 7 -9.92 -8.23 19.01
C GLY A 7 -10.48 -9.09 17.87
N GLN A 8 -11.38 -8.57 17.04
CA GLN A 8 -11.93 -9.31 15.89
C GLN A 8 -11.04 -9.19 14.64
N LEU A 9 -10.28 -8.10 14.53
CA LEU A 9 -9.34 -7.85 13.42
C LEU A 9 -7.94 -7.57 13.94
N PHE A 10 -6.93 -8.02 13.19
CA PHE A 10 -5.51 -7.79 13.46
C PHE A 10 -5.05 -8.25 14.85
N THR A 11 -5.52 -9.43 15.28
CA THR A 11 -5.31 -9.98 16.63
C THR A 11 -3.84 -10.11 17.03
N SER A 12 -2.94 -10.35 16.08
CA SER A 12 -1.50 -10.45 16.33
C SER A 12 -0.78 -9.10 16.42
N PHE A 13 -1.40 -8.00 15.99
CA PHE A 13 -0.80 -6.67 16.00
C PHE A 13 -1.84 -5.52 16.16
N PRO A 14 -2.74 -5.60 17.15
CA PRO A 14 -3.91 -4.73 17.23
C PRO A 14 -3.52 -3.26 17.47
N ALA A 15 -2.49 -2.99 18.29
CA ALA A 15 -1.99 -1.64 18.54
C ALA A 15 -1.43 -1.00 17.26
N SER A 16 -0.61 -1.75 16.50
CA SER A 16 -0.05 -1.28 15.23
C SER A 16 -1.15 -0.99 14.20
N ALA A 17 -2.15 -1.88 14.10
CA ALA A 17 -3.28 -1.67 13.21
C ALA A 17 -4.09 -0.44 13.63
N TYR A 18 -4.41 -0.30 14.91
CA TYR A 18 -5.20 0.81 15.42
C TYR A 18 -4.56 2.17 15.12
N ILE A 19 -3.25 2.35 15.36
CA ILE A 19 -2.56 3.62 15.06
C ILE A 19 -2.49 3.89 13.56
N VAL A 20 -2.32 2.87 12.71
CA VAL A 20 -2.35 3.03 11.24
C VAL A 20 -3.74 3.50 10.81
N PHE A 21 -4.81 2.80 11.19
CA PHE A 21 -6.16 3.19 10.79
C PHE A 21 -6.59 4.55 11.38
N SER A 22 -6.14 4.89 12.59
CA SER A 22 -6.37 6.20 13.19
C SER A 22 -5.67 7.30 12.39
N TYR A 23 -4.41 7.06 12.01
CA TYR A 23 -3.66 7.96 11.15
C TYR A 23 -4.33 8.13 9.79
N LEU A 24 -4.63 7.04 9.09
CA LEU A 24 -5.33 7.06 7.79
C LEU A 24 -6.65 7.85 7.86
N LYS A 25 -7.42 7.64 8.92
CA LYS A 25 -8.67 8.38 9.16
C LYS A 25 -8.43 9.88 9.30
N SER A 26 -7.35 10.30 9.97
CA SER A 26 -6.99 11.72 10.10
C SER A 26 -6.56 12.36 8.77
N GLN A 27 -6.02 11.56 7.85
CA GLN A 27 -5.57 12.03 6.53
C GLN A 27 -6.70 12.11 5.50
N LEU A 28 -7.92 11.65 5.80
CA LEU A 28 -9.02 11.61 4.82
C LEU A 28 -9.30 12.96 4.14
N GLN A 29 -9.18 14.07 4.88
CA GLN A 29 -9.38 15.41 4.30
C GLN A 29 -8.23 15.84 3.39
N ALA A 30 -6.98 15.50 3.74
CA ALA A 30 -5.81 15.79 2.93
C ALA A 30 -5.79 14.93 1.65
N LEU A 31 -6.23 13.67 1.74
CA LEU A 31 -6.39 12.76 0.61
C LEU A 31 -7.53 13.17 -0.34
N ALA A 32 -8.59 13.78 0.20
CA ALA A 32 -9.72 14.28 -0.58
C ALA A 32 -9.41 15.61 -1.28
N ALA A 33 -8.39 16.34 -0.83
CA ALA A 33 -7.89 17.52 -1.53
C ALA A 33 -7.20 17.06 -2.82
N LYS A 34 -7.64 17.59 -3.97
CA LYS A 34 -7.08 17.26 -5.27
C LYS A 34 -5.56 17.46 -5.27
N PRO A 35 -4.78 16.57 -5.89
CA PRO A 35 -3.38 16.84 -6.15
C PRO A 35 -3.26 18.17 -6.90
N THR A 36 -2.40 19.06 -6.43
CA THR A 36 -1.89 20.17 -7.23
C THR A 36 -1.33 19.61 -8.53
N GLU A 37 -1.78 20.20 -9.62
CA GLU A 37 -1.46 19.88 -11.01
C GLU A 37 -0.01 19.41 -11.17
N ASN A 38 0.19 18.22 -11.76
CA ASN A 38 1.51 17.82 -12.23
C ASN A 38 1.88 18.70 -13.43
N PRO A 39 3.01 19.43 -13.41
CA PRO A 39 3.48 20.17 -14.56
C PRO A 39 4.27 19.23 -15.47
N VAL A 40 3.59 18.41 -16.26
CA VAL A 40 4.23 17.78 -17.43
C VAL A 40 3.23 17.74 -18.58
N GLU A 41 3.51 18.51 -19.62
CA GLU A 41 2.85 18.54 -20.93
C GLU A 41 3.01 17.21 -21.73
N ALA A 42 2.93 16.07 -21.07
CA ALA A 42 2.71 14.79 -21.73
C ALA A 42 1.22 14.52 -21.65
N THR A 43 0.53 14.43 -22.79
CA THR A 43 -0.86 13.95 -22.91
C THR A 43 -1.16 12.93 -21.81
N GLU A 44 -1.97 13.31 -20.82
CA GLU A 44 -2.24 12.45 -19.65
C GLU A 44 -2.83 11.13 -20.16
N GLN A 45 -2.01 10.09 -20.13
CA GLN A 45 -2.40 8.78 -20.59
C GLN A 45 -3.01 8.03 -19.41
N PHE A 46 -4.27 7.65 -19.56
CA PHE A 46 -4.97 6.83 -18.58
C PHE A 46 -4.94 5.36 -18.96
N TYR A 47 -5.01 4.51 -17.94
CA TYR A 47 -4.89 3.07 -18.06
C TYR A 47 -6.05 2.38 -17.34
N LEU A 48 -6.52 1.27 -17.88
CA LEU A 48 -7.46 0.40 -17.19
C LEU A 48 -6.70 -0.40 -16.13
N LYS A 49 -7.09 -0.25 -14.86
CA LYS A 49 -6.53 -1.00 -13.72
C LYS A 49 -7.54 -1.99 -13.17
N HIS A 50 -7.12 -3.25 -13.06
CA HIS A 50 -7.75 -4.27 -12.22
C HIS A 50 -7.37 -3.95 -10.77
N VAL A 51 -8.25 -3.27 -10.05
CA VAL A 51 -7.93 -2.70 -8.72
C VAL A 51 -7.86 -3.72 -7.59
N ASP A 52 -8.27 -4.96 -7.86
CA ASP A 52 -8.18 -6.06 -6.92
C ASP A 52 -7.07 -7.02 -7.38
N ASP A 53 -5.85 -6.50 -7.39
CA ASP A 53 -4.66 -7.19 -7.92
C ASP A 53 -4.11 -8.26 -6.95
N LYS A 54 -4.98 -8.81 -6.10
CA LYS A 54 -4.70 -10.04 -5.35
C LYS A 54 -4.59 -11.21 -6.32
N ARG A 55 -3.62 -12.08 -6.06
CA ARG A 55 -3.18 -13.12 -7.01
C ARG A 55 -4.24 -14.18 -7.32
N ASP A 56 -5.30 -14.26 -6.53
CA ASP A 56 -6.41 -15.21 -6.65
C ASP A 56 -7.34 -14.94 -7.86
N HIS A 57 -7.19 -13.81 -8.54
CA HIS A 57 -7.98 -13.46 -9.74
C HIS A 57 -7.30 -13.85 -11.08
N LEU A 58 -6.17 -14.57 -11.04
CA LEU A 58 -5.47 -15.06 -12.22
C LEU A 58 -5.83 -16.53 -12.49
N MET A 59 -6.33 -16.80 -13.70
CA MET A 59 -6.53 -18.16 -14.18
C MET A 59 -5.25 -18.67 -14.83
N VAL A 60 -4.88 -19.91 -14.52
CA VAL A 60 -3.71 -20.57 -15.10
C VAL A 60 -4.06 -21.92 -15.71
N ASP A 61 -3.28 -22.35 -16.71
CA ASP A 61 -3.34 -23.73 -17.24
C ASP A 61 -2.50 -24.70 -16.40
N GLU A 62 -2.36 -25.94 -16.88
CA GLU A 62 -1.59 -27.01 -16.22
C GLU A 62 -0.08 -26.70 -16.11
N GLU A 63 0.43 -25.78 -16.94
CA GLU A 63 1.83 -25.36 -17.01
C GLU A 63 2.08 -24.04 -16.24
N LEU A 64 1.05 -23.51 -15.58
CA LEU A 64 1.06 -22.24 -14.86
C LEU A 64 1.17 -20.99 -15.76
N ASN A 65 0.83 -21.11 -17.05
CA ASN A 65 0.70 -19.93 -17.91
C ASN A 65 -0.59 -19.18 -17.55
N ILE A 66 -0.53 -17.85 -17.51
CA ILE A 66 -1.73 -17.02 -17.29
C ILE A 66 -2.61 -17.11 -18.53
N ILE A 67 -3.80 -17.68 -18.39
CA ILE A 67 -4.80 -17.85 -19.47
C ILE A 67 -5.98 -16.89 -19.34
N GLY A 68 -6.13 -16.20 -18.21
CA GLY A 68 -7.22 -15.27 -17.98
C GLY A 68 -7.07 -14.44 -16.72
N ILE A 69 -7.81 -13.33 -16.68
CA ILE A 69 -7.96 -12.45 -15.53
C ILE A 69 -9.47 -12.26 -15.32
N ILE A 70 -9.98 -12.59 -14.13
CA ILE A 70 -11.41 -12.49 -13.78
C ILE A 70 -11.65 -11.37 -12.78
N ASP A 71 -12.88 -11.17 -12.29
CA ASP A 71 -13.22 -10.16 -11.27
C ASP A 71 -12.96 -8.68 -11.65
N TRP A 72 -13.28 -8.31 -12.88
CA TRP A 72 -13.18 -6.92 -13.38
C TRP A 72 -14.23 -5.93 -12.85
N GLN A 73 -15.11 -6.34 -11.93
CA GLN A 73 -16.24 -5.53 -11.45
C GLN A 73 -15.86 -4.18 -10.84
N MET A 74 -14.64 -4.06 -10.29
CA MET A 74 -14.11 -2.81 -9.70
C MET A 74 -13.11 -2.09 -10.59
N ALA A 75 -12.92 -2.53 -11.83
CA ALA A 75 -11.93 -1.95 -12.73
C ALA A 75 -12.21 -0.46 -12.99
N ARG A 76 -11.15 0.33 -13.05
CA ARG A 76 -11.24 1.78 -13.28
C ARG A 76 -10.14 2.30 -14.18
N VAL A 77 -10.41 3.45 -14.78
CA VAL A 77 -9.46 4.22 -15.57
C VAL A 77 -8.68 5.14 -14.64
N VAL A 78 -7.36 5.02 -14.61
CA VAL A 78 -6.49 5.70 -13.64
C VAL A 78 -5.23 6.24 -14.30
N PRO A 79 -4.56 7.27 -13.73
CA PRO A 79 -3.30 7.77 -14.24
C PRO A 79 -2.19 6.71 -14.19
N ALA A 80 -1.13 6.90 -14.99
CA ALA A 80 0.03 5.99 -15.05
C ALA A 80 0.64 5.69 -13.67
N GLY A 81 0.74 6.71 -12.81
CA GLY A 81 1.28 6.58 -11.45
C GLY A 81 0.48 5.63 -10.55
N GLU A 82 -0.83 5.52 -10.76
CA GLU A 82 -1.66 4.56 -10.04
C GLU A 82 -1.66 3.18 -10.72
N ALA A 83 -1.69 3.14 -12.05
CA ALA A 83 -1.71 1.89 -12.82
C ALA A 83 -0.44 1.06 -12.68
N PHE A 84 0.72 1.73 -12.70
CA PHE A 84 2.06 1.09 -12.65
C PHE A 84 2.82 1.43 -11.37
N GLY A 85 2.16 2.11 -10.44
CA GLY A 85 2.67 2.28 -9.08
C GLY A 85 2.62 0.97 -8.29
N PRO A 86 2.69 1.07 -6.96
CA PRO A 86 2.70 -0.11 -6.12
C PRO A 86 1.53 -1.08 -6.34
N SER A 87 1.84 -2.38 -6.40
CA SER A 87 0.88 -3.46 -6.65
C SER A 87 0.99 -4.55 -5.58
N LEU A 88 -0.14 -5.17 -5.21
CA LEU A 88 -0.13 -6.35 -4.34
C LEU A 88 0.49 -7.57 -5.02
N VAL A 89 0.50 -7.61 -6.36
CA VAL A 89 1.13 -8.71 -7.12
C VAL A 89 2.63 -8.81 -6.80
N THR A 90 3.31 -7.67 -6.67
CA THR A 90 4.74 -7.61 -6.33
C THR A 90 4.98 -7.35 -4.84
N ALA A 91 3.95 -7.28 -4.01
CA ALA A 91 4.11 -7.04 -2.58
C ALA A 91 4.74 -8.24 -1.85
N GLU A 92 5.84 -8.00 -1.12
CA GLU A 92 6.39 -8.96 -0.16
C GLU A 92 5.84 -8.66 1.24
N MET A 93 4.75 -9.33 1.61
CA MET A 93 4.04 -9.04 2.87
C MET A 93 4.94 -9.15 4.11
N GLY A 94 5.89 -10.10 4.12
CA GLY A 94 6.87 -10.25 5.20
C GLY A 94 7.73 -9.00 5.38
N GLY A 95 8.33 -8.50 4.30
CA GLY A 95 9.04 -7.23 4.27
C GLY A 95 8.16 -6.06 4.69
N ILE A 96 6.91 -6.02 4.22
CA ILE A 96 5.97 -4.95 4.55
C ILE A 96 5.68 -4.89 6.04
N TYR A 97 5.34 -6.02 6.65
CA TYR A 97 5.07 -6.10 8.09
C TYR A 97 6.32 -5.81 8.93
N ASN A 98 7.51 -6.04 8.38
CA ASN A 98 8.78 -5.72 9.02
C ASN A 98 9.31 -4.32 8.67
N GLY A 99 8.53 -3.50 7.95
CA GLY A 99 8.88 -2.12 7.63
C GLY A 99 9.95 -1.96 6.54
N ARG A 100 10.21 -2.98 5.73
CA ARG A 100 11.11 -2.87 4.56
C ARG A 100 10.47 -2.01 3.49
N SER A 101 11.02 -0.82 3.29
CA SER A 101 10.48 0.17 2.37
C SER A 101 11.23 0.25 1.04
N SER A 102 12.06 -0.73 0.68
CA SER A 102 12.84 -0.75 -0.57
C SER A 102 12.10 -1.47 -1.70
N LEU A 103 12.46 -1.18 -2.95
CA LEU A 103 12.04 -1.99 -4.10
C LEU A 103 12.51 -3.43 -3.89
N ILE A 104 11.66 -4.39 -4.24
CA ILE A 104 12.02 -5.80 -4.19
C ILE A 104 12.38 -6.34 -5.58
N VAL A 105 12.92 -7.55 -5.63
CA VAL A 105 13.34 -8.20 -6.87
C VAL A 105 12.21 -8.28 -7.90
N HIS A 106 10.97 -8.49 -7.46
CA HIS A 106 9.80 -8.58 -8.34
C HIS A 106 9.41 -7.23 -8.94
N ASP A 107 9.54 -6.12 -8.19
CA ASP A 107 9.31 -4.78 -8.74
C ASP A 107 10.32 -4.47 -9.85
N LEU A 108 11.60 -4.78 -9.60
CA LEU A 108 12.67 -4.58 -10.57
C LEU A 108 12.51 -5.47 -11.80
N ALA A 109 12.09 -6.72 -11.62
CA ALA A 109 11.83 -7.64 -12.72
C ALA A 109 10.69 -7.15 -13.61
N LEU A 110 9.56 -6.72 -13.03
CA LEU A 110 8.44 -6.22 -13.81
C LEU A 110 8.79 -4.92 -14.54
N ALA A 111 9.50 -4.00 -13.89
CA ALA A 111 10.00 -2.80 -14.53
C ALA A 111 10.99 -3.12 -15.69
N HIS A 112 11.83 -4.14 -15.53
CA HIS A 112 12.69 -4.63 -16.60
C HIS A 112 11.88 -5.16 -17.79
N PHE A 113 10.84 -5.96 -17.56
CA PHE A 113 9.95 -6.45 -18.62
C PHE A 113 9.19 -5.33 -19.33
N LEU A 114 8.72 -4.31 -18.60
CA LEU A 114 8.09 -3.13 -19.20
C LEU A 114 9.06 -2.40 -20.13
N LYS A 115 10.31 -2.20 -19.68
CA LYS A 115 11.35 -1.58 -20.51
C LYS A 115 11.67 -2.42 -21.75
N ALA A 116 11.78 -3.74 -21.61
CA ALA A 116 12.01 -4.66 -22.73
C ALA A 116 10.87 -4.64 -23.76
N LYS A 117 9.63 -4.33 -23.34
CA LYS A 117 8.46 -4.14 -24.21
C LYS A 117 8.34 -2.72 -24.79
N GLY A 118 9.33 -1.86 -24.59
CA GLY A 118 9.34 -0.49 -25.13
C GLY A 118 8.63 0.55 -24.24
N ALA A 119 8.17 0.16 -23.06
CA ALA A 119 7.45 1.04 -22.13
C ALA A 119 8.38 1.62 -21.05
N ALA A 120 9.48 2.26 -21.45
CA ALA A 120 10.50 2.75 -20.52
C ALA A 120 9.94 3.76 -19.50
N GLY A 121 9.07 4.68 -19.91
CA GLY A 121 8.44 5.63 -18.98
C GLY A 121 7.59 4.95 -17.90
N LEU A 122 6.88 3.85 -18.24
CA LEU A 122 6.11 3.07 -17.27
C LEU A 122 7.02 2.28 -16.33
N ALA A 123 8.15 1.79 -16.84
CA ALA A 123 9.18 1.13 -16.02
C ALA A 123 9.79 2.07 -14.98
N ASP A 124 9.97 3.35 -15.32
CA ASP A 124 10.50 4.36 -14.40
C ASP A 124 9.45 4.72 -13.33
N ILE A 125 8.17 4.84 -13.71
CA ILE A 125 7.06 5.01 -12.75
C ILE A 125 7.01 3.87 -11.72
N MET A 126 7.21 2.63 -12.17
CA MET A 126 7.22 1.49 -11.27
C MET A 126 8.39 1.51 -10.26
N LYS A 127 9.51 2.14 -10.62
CA LYS A 127 10.69 2.27 -9.75
C LYS A 127 10.62 3.47 -8.82
N THR A 128 9.73 4.43 -9.06
CA THR A 128 9.74 5.69 -8.31
C THR A 128 9.41 5.54 -6.83
N LEU A 129 8.52 4.60 -6.45
CA LEU A 129 8.09 4.44 -5.06
C LEU A 129 7.82 2.96 -4.72
N PRO A 130 8.61 2.36 -3.81
CA PRO A 130 8.27 1.09 -3.17
C PRO A 130 6.89 1.14 -2.50
N LEU A 131 6.16 0.02 -2.42
CA LEU A 131 4.77 0.00 -1.93
C LEU A 131 4.56 0.70 -0.59
N ILE A 132 5.43 0.47 0.39
CA ILE A 132 5.37 1.18 1.66
C ILE A 132 5.62 2.67 1.47
N ARG A 133 6.66 3.08 0.73
CA ARG A 133 6.94 4.51 0.52
C ARG A 133 5.84 5.20 -0.27
N GLY A 134 5.21 4.50 -1.21
CA GLY A 134 4.05 4.96 -1.97
C GLY A 134 2.84 5.16 -1.07
N ILE A 135 2.56 4.19 -0.18
CA ILE A 135 1.56 4.31 0.88
C ILE A 135 1.85 5.53 1.76
N TRP A 136 3.09 5.66 2.26
CA TRP A 136 3.48 6.76 3.14
C TRP A 136 3.33 8.12 2.47
N THR A 137 3.83 8.25 1.24
CA THR A 137 3.70 9.46 0.43
C THR A 137 2.23 9.79 0.17
N ALA A 138 1.42 8.79 -0.19
CA ALA A 138 -0.03 8.97 -0.39
C ALA A 138 -0.70 9.51 0.87
N PHE A 139 -0.25 9.08 2.06
CA PHE A 139 -0.78 9.55 3.34
C PHE A 139 -0.06 10.76 3.92
N GLY A 140 0.81 11.44 3.18
CA GLY A 140 1.50 12.66 3.63
C GLY A 140 2.58 12.41 4.67
N VAL A 141 3.08 11.18 4.79
CA VAL A 141 4.28 10.87 5.58
C VAL A 141 5.50 10.94 4.68
N ASP A 142 6.59 11.52 5.21
CA ASP A 142 7.86 11.55 4.50
C ASP A 142 8.31 10.13 4.12
N LYS A 143 8.63 9.92 2.84
CA LYS A 143 8.95 8.63 2.23
C LYS A 143 10.19 7.95 2.82
N ASP A 144 11.06 8.70 3.49
CA ASP A 144 12.29 8.23 4.12
C ASP A 144 12.11 8.02 5.63
N THR A 145 10.89 8.24 6.15
CA THR A 145 10.58 7.93 7.54
C THR A 145 10.60 6.42 7.79
N GLU A 146 11.34 6.00 8.82
CA GLU A 146 11.35 4.59 9.22
C GLU A 146 10.07 4.21 9.99
N TRP A 147 9.56 3.01 9.69
CA TRP A 147 8.39 2.44 10.36
C TRP A 147 8.49 2.45 11.89
N LYS A 148 9.65 2.08 12.44
CA LYS A 148 9.86 2.04 13.90
C LYS A 148 9.75 3.43 14.53
N SER A 149 10.40 4.42 13.92
CA SER A 149 10.37 5.81 14.41
C SER A 149 8.95 6.37 14.36
N TRP A 150 8.27 6.21 13.22
CA TRP A 150 6.89 6.66 13.06
C TRP A 150 5.94 6.00 14.05
N LYS A 151 6.11 4.69 14.29
CA LYS A 151 5.28 3.97 15.26
C LYS A 151 5.45 4.52 16.68
N VAL A 152 6.68 4.81 17.11
CA VAL A 152 6.94 5.44 18.42
C VAL A 152 6.26 6.81 18.50
N ASP A 153 6.41 7.64 17.46
CA ASP A 153 5.80 8.97 17.42
C ASP A 153 4.27 8.90 17.48
N MET A 154 3.65 7.98 16.74
CA MET A 154 2.20 7.79 16.74
C MET A 154 1.70 7.28 18.08
N LEU A 155 2.39 6.32 18.71
CA LEU A 155 2.04 5.87 20.06
C LEU A 155 2.11 7.03 21.06
N GLY A 156 3.14 7.88 20.98
CA GLY A 156 3.27 9.08 21.80
C GLY A 156 2.12 10.08 21.62
N LYS A 157 1.72 10.33 20.37
CA LYS A 157 0.59 11.21 20.02
C LYS A 157 -0.76 10.70 20.50
N HIS A 158 -0.92 9.37 20.64
CA HIS A 158 -2.15 8.71 21.05
C HIS A 158 -2.16 8.25 22.52
N THR A 159 -1.23 8.76 23.35
CA THR A 159 -1.11 8.43 24.78
C THR A 159 -2.39 8.62 25.61
N HIS A 160 -3.30 9.49 25.17
CA HIS A 160 -4.56 9.80 25.85
C HIS A 160 -5.77 9.06 25.23
N ASP A 161 -5.56 8.21 24.22
CA ASP A 161 -6.64 7.46 23.58
C ASP A 161 -6.97 6.20 24.41
N GLU A 162 -8.10 6.23 25.11
CA GLU A 162 -8.57 5.13 25.96
C GLU A 162 -8.75 3.81 25.21
N ARG A 163 -9.06 3.85 23.90
CA ARG A 163 -9.18 2.63 23.09
C ARG A 163 -7.81 2.01 22.80
N LEU A 164 -6.80 2.86 22.56
CA LEU A 164 -5.44 2.38 22.38
C LEU A 164 -4.87 1.82 23.68
N LYS A 165 -5.12 2.47 24.82
CA LYS A 165 -4.75 1.95 26.15
C LYS A 165 -5.34 0.56 26.40
N HIS A 166 -6.65 0.41 26.18
CA HIS A 166 -7.33 -0.87 26.31
C HIS A 166 -6.69 -1.96 25.44
N ILE A 167 -6.30 -1.65 24.20
CA ILE A 167 -5.61 -2.60 23.31
C ILE A 167 -4.22 -2.99 23.88
N LEU A 168 -3.46 -2.03 24.41
CA LEU A 168 -2.14 -2.29 24.98
C LEU A 168 -2.26 -3.17 26.23
N ASP A 169 -3.17 -2.83 27.14
CA ASP A 169 -3.42 -3.58 28.38
C ASP A 169 -3.86 -5.02 28.10
N THR A 170 -4.71 -5.24 27.09
CA THR A 170 -5.14 -6.60 26.69
C THR A 170 -4.06 -7.38 25.94
N SER A 171 -3.11 -6.71 25.28
CA SER A 171 -1.98 -7.36 24.61
C SER A 171 -0.84 -7.75 25.55
N GLU A 172 -0.66 -7.03 26.66
CA GLU A 172 0.29 -7.39 27.73
C GLU A 172 -0.25 -8.49 28.66
N ALA A 173 -1.57 -8.68 28.70
CA ALA A 173 -2.25 -9.69 29.50
C ALA A 173 -2.39 -11.08 28.83
N GLY A 174 -1.80 -11.29 27.64
CA GLY A 174 -1.77 -12.58 26.96
C GLY A 174 -0.76 -13.57 27.59
N PRO A 175 -1.02 -14.89 27.58
CA PRO A 175 -0.20 -15.91 28.25
C PRO A 175 1.24 -16.03 27.72
#